data_AF-A0A9J6GF84-F1
#
_entry.id   AF-A0A9J6GF84-F1
#
_cell.length_a   1.000
_cell.length_b   1.000
_cell.length_c   1.000
_cell.angle_alpha   90.00
_cell.angle_beta   90.00
_cell.angle_gamma   90.00
#
_symmetry.space_group_name_H-M   'P 1'
#
loop_
_entity.id
_entity.type
_entity.pdbx_description
1 polymer ?
#
loop_
_entity_poly.entity_id
_entity_poly.type
_entity_poly.pdbx_seq_one_letter_code
_entity_poly.pdbx_strand_id
1 'polypeptide(L)'
;MLHAGGFRQTTEELLSAIVCNIDVENCMCSRCPACPGKDALMTILESALDMDKVEDFHVENRIAGIRRILEKIVLSSSKFSEQFLGTVKDLKMHHFISKQQAKFLQEIKTRRKMRGRFLF
;
A
#
# COMPACT_ATOMS: atom_id res chain seq x y z
N MET A 1 8.30 4.83 -3.41
CA MET A 1 7.72 5.63 -4.50
C MET A 1 7.90 4.83 -5.77
N LEU A 2 6.83 4.52 -6.48
CA LEU A 2 6.89 3.86 -7.79
C LEU A 2 7.11 4.96 -8.84
N HIS A 3 8.10 4.80 -9.70
CA HIS A 3 8.46 5.74 -10.75
C HIS A 3 8.23 5.08 -12.12
N ALA A 4 6.99 5.05 -12.56
CA ALA A 4 6.61 4.80 -13.95
C ALA A 4 5.29 5.54 -14.22
N GLY A 5 5.25 6.43 -15.21
CA GLY A 5 4.01 7.03 -15.74
C GLY A 5 3.26 8.02 -14.85
N GLY A 6 3.92 8.98 -14.18
CA GLY A 6 3.23 10.08 -13.47
C GLY A 6 2.36 9.69 -12.25
N PHE A 7 2.16 8.40 -11.99
CA PHE A 7 1.35 7.84 -10.93
C PHE A 7 2.09 7.92 -9.58
N ARG A 8 1.94 9.05 -8.88
CA ARG A 8 2.62 9.34 -7.60
C ARG A 8 1.61 9.40 -6.45
N GLN A 9 1.03 8.27 -6.08
CA GLN A 9 0.18 8.16 -4.91
C GLN A 9 0.93 7.66 -3.67
N THR A 10 0.51 8.16 -2.52
CA THR A 10 0.89 7.64 -1.21
C THR A 10 0.17 6.32 -0.92
N THR A 11 0.69 5.55 0.03
CA THR A 11 0.03 4.33 0.51
C THR A 11 -1.39 4.63 1.02
N GLU A 12 -1.60 5.78 1.67
CA GLU A 12 -2.92 6.16 2.19
C GLU A 12 -3.92 6.43 1.06
N GLU A 13 -3.50 7.13 0.01
CA GLU A 13 -4.33 7.39 -1.17
C GLU A 13 -4.73 6.09 -1.87
N LEU A 14 -3.79 5.17 -2.10
CA LEU A 14 -4.06 3.88 -2.73
C LEU A 14 -5.04 3.03 -1.91
N LEU A 15 -4.87 3.03 -0.58
CA LEU A 15 -5.75 2.28 0.32
C LEU A 15 -7.14 2.92 0.36
N SER A 16 -7.23 4.25 0.38
CA SER A 16 -8.50 4.98 0.39
C SER A 16 -9.36 4.68 -0.85
N ALA A 17 -8.75 4.31 -1.97
CA ALA A 17 -9.47 3.90 -3.18
C ALA A 17 -10.14 2.52 -3.07
N ILE A 18 -9.67 1.64 -2.16
CA ILE A 18 -10.13 0.25 -2.07
C ILE A 18 -10.85 -0.09 -0.76
N VAL A 19 -10.86 0.82 0.22
CA VAL A 19 -11.58 0.66 1.49
C VAL A 19 -12.48 1.84 1.82
N CYS A 20 -13.56 1.62 2.57
CA CYS A 20 -14.41 2.71 3.05
C CYS A 20 -13.70 3.63 4.04
N ASN A 21 -12.83 3.05 4.89
CA ASN A 21 -12.16 3.79 5.96
C ASN A 21 -10.84 3.09 6.34
N ILE A 22 -9.73 3.83 6.27
CA ILE A 22 -8.37 3.32 6.54
C ILE A 22 -8.09 3.09 8.04
N ASP A 23 -8.89 3.69 8.93
CA ASP A 23 -8.77 3.57 10.38
C ASP A 23 -9.64 2.46 10.98
N VAL A 24 -10.50 1.82 10.18
CA VAL A 24 -11.39 0.76 10.63
C VAL A 24 -10.79 -0.62 10.36
N GLU A 25 -10.59 -1.39 11.43
CA GLU A 25 -10.02 -2.75 11.36
C GLU A 25 -10.77 -3.65 10.37
N ASN A 26 -12.11 -3.62 10.39
CA ASN A 26 -12.90 -4.45 9.47
C ASN A 26 -12.67 -4.12 8.00
N CYS A 27 -12.46 -2.84 7.67
CA CYS A 27 -12.15 -2.42 6.31
C CYS A 27 -10.75 -2.91 5.90
N MET A 28 -9.77 -2.74 6.79
CA MET A 28 -8.36 -3.06 6.54
C MET A 28 -8.06 -4.56 6.58
N CYS A 29 -8.86 -5.35 7.29
CA CYS A 29 -8.75 -6.82 7.36
C CYS A 29 -9.69 -7.54 6.37
N SER A 30 -10.26 -6.83 5.39
CA SER A 30 -11.15 -7.42 4.35
C SER A 30 -12.37 -8.14 4.91
N ARG A 31 -12.90 -7.65 6.04
CA ARG A 31 -14.13 -8.13 6.70
C ARG A 31 -15.34 -7.22 6.46
N CYS A 32 -15.14 -6.08 5.80
CA CYS A 32 -16.20 -5.13 5.47
C CYS A 32 -16.79 -5.44 4.09
N PRO A 33 -18.08 -5.80 3.98
CA PRO A 33 -18.72 -6.11 2.69
C PRO A 33 -18.99 -4.86 1.83
N ALA A 34 -18.94 -3.67 2.42
CA ALA A 34 -19.21 -2.40 1.74
C ALA A 34 -17.97 -1.76 1.11
N CYS A 35 -16.78 -2.36 1.25
CA CYS A 35 -15.56 -1.80 0.68
C CYS A 35 -15.60 -1.84 -0.86
N PRO A 36 -15.16 -0.75 -1.54
CA PRO A 36 -15.11 -0.70 -3.01
C PRO A 36 -14.31 -1.85 -3.62
N GLY A 37 -13.29 -2.35 -2.91
CA GLY A 37 -12.45 -3.42 -3.39
C GLY A 37 -11.46 -2.97 -4.45
N LYS A 38 -10.78 -3.95 -5.07
CA LYS A 38 -9.68 -3.69 -6.01
C LYS A 38 -10.15 -3.14 -7.36
N ASP A 39 -11.40 -3.39 -7.74
CA ASP A 39 -11.89 -3.09 -9.09
C ASP A 39 -11.98 -1.58 -9.33
N ALA A 40 -12.33 -0.80 -8.30
CA ALA A 40 -12.31 0.66 -8.36
C ALA A 40 -10.90 1.20 -8.65
N LEU A 41 -9.88 0.65 -8.00
CA LEU A 41 -8.48 1.04 -8.23
C LEU A 41 -7.96 0.53 -9.58
N MET A 42 -8.44 -0.63 -10.05
CA MET A 42 -8.12 -1.15 -11.39
C MET A 42 -8.53 -0.15 -12.47
N THR A 43 -9.79 0.31 -12.44
CA THR A 43 -10.30 1.27 -13.42
C THR A 43 -9.51 2.58 -13.41
N ILE A 44 -9.15 3.09 -12.23
CA ILE A 44 -8.33 4.30 -12.10
C ILE A 44 -6.94 4.09 -12.71
N LEU A 45 -6.33 2.94 -12.45
CA LEU A 45 -5.01 2.60 -12.97
C LEU A 45 -5.03 2.44 -14.49
N GLU A 46 -5.93 1.61 -15.02
CA GLU A 46 -6.08 1.39 -16.47
C GLU A 46 -6.32 2.72 -17.21
N SER A 47 -7.22 3.57 -16.70
CA SER A 47 -7.47 4.90 -17.28
C SER A 47 -6.20 5.77 -17.32
N ALA A 48 -5.38 5.72 -16.26
CA ALA A 48 -4.12 6.47 -16.23
C ALA A 48 -3.10 5.92 -17.23
N LEU A 49 -2.99 4.59 -17.36
CA LEU A 49 -2.06 3.96 -18.30
C LEU A 49 -2.45 4.19 -19.75
N ASP A 50 -3.75 4.17 -20.06
CA ASP A 50 -4.26 4.45 -21.40
C ASP A 50 -4.02 5.91 -21.80
N MET A 51 -4.22 6.87 -20.88
CA MET A 51 -3.93 8.29 -21.12
C MET A 51 -2.45 8.53 -21.46
N ASP A 52 -1.55 7.84 -20.76
CA ASP A 52 -0.11 7.96 -20.95
C ASP A 52 0.44 7.02 -22.06
N LYS A 53 -0.43 6.21 -22.69
CA LYS A 53 -0.09 5.20 -23.71
C LYS A 53 1.01 4.24 -23.23
N VAL A 54 0.94 3.83 -21.98
CA VAL A 54 1.90 2.90 -21.38
C VAL A 54 1.48 1.46 -21.67
N GLU A 55 2.13 0.83 -22.64
CA GLU A 55 1.87 -0.57 -23.00
C GLU A 55 2.69 -1.55 -22.15
N ASP A 56 3.94 -1.20 -21.86
CA ASP A 56 4.92 -2.06 -21.20
C ASP A 56 5.63 -1.36 -20.03
N PHE A 57 5.95 -2.16 -19.01
CA PHE A 57 6.69 -1.75 -17.82
C PHE A 57 8.01 -2.49 -17.72
N HIS A 58 9.10 -1.73 -17.60
CA HIS A 58 10.40 -2.27 -17.24
C HIS A 58 10.53 -2.32 -15.72
N VAL A 59 10.52 -3.52 -15.16
CA VAL A 59 10.54 -3.74 -13.71
C VAL A 59 11.79 -4.51 -13.29
N GLU A 60 12.37 -4.14 -12.16
CA GLU A 60 13.44 -4.91 -11.51
C GLU A 60 12.81 -5.92 -10.55
N ASN A 61 12.87 -7.19 -10.91
CA ASN A 61 12.33 -8.28 -10.10
C ASN A 61 13.45 -9.02 -9.36
N ARG A 62 13.15 -9.54 -8.17
CA ARG A 62 14.12 -10.36 -7.41
C ARG A 62 14.06 -11.79 -7.88
N ILE A 63 15.23 -12.37 -8.16
CA ILE A 63 15.34 -13.81 -8.42
C ILE A 63 15.05 -14.56 -7.12
N ALA A 64 14.09 -15.49 -7.16
CA ALA A 64 13.72 -16.30 -6.02
C ALA A 64 14.96 -17.03 -5.45
N GLY A 65 15.18 -16.89 -4.14
CA GLY A 65 16.32 -17.50 -3.44
C GLY A 65 17.61 -16.67 -3.44
N ILE A 66 17.71 -15.59 -4.21
CA ILE A 66 18.93 -14.76 -4.28
C ILE A 66 18.65 -13.33 -3.81
N ARG A 67 19.08 -12.99 -2.60
CA ARG A 67 18.77 -11.69 -1.97
C ARG A 67 19.33 -10.45 -2.69
N ARG A 68 20.29 -10.61 -3.61
CA ARG A 68 21.07 -9.50 -4.19
C ARG A 68 21.04 -9.40 -5.71
N ILE A 69 20.35 -10.29 -6.41
CA ILE A 69 20.28 -10.24 -7.88
C ILE A 69 18.89 -9.76 -8.27
N LEU A 70 18.88 -8.70 -9.07
CA LEU A 70 17.70 -8.15 -9.72
C LEU A 70 17.77 -8.48 -11.20
N GLU A 71 16.70 -9.06 -11.73
CA GLU A 71 16.51 -9.22 -13.17
C GLU A 71 15.63 -8.10 -13.69
N LYS A 72 15.94 -7.60 -14.90
CA LYS A 72 15.06 -6.66 -15.60
C LYS A 72 14.06 -7.47 -16.39
N ILE A 73 12.79 -7.32 -16.06
CA ILE A 73 11.68 -7.95 -16.77
C ILE A 73 10.80 -6.89 -17.43
N VAL A 74 10.16 -7.29 -18.52
CA VAL A 74 9.14 -6.49 -19.19
C VAL A 74 7.79 -7.11 -18.86
N LEU A 75 6.89 -6.31 -18.31
CA LEU A 75 5.51 -6.68 -18.01
C LEU A 75 4.58 -5.86 -18.88
N SER A 76 3.57 -6.50 -19.47
CA SER A 76 2.46 -5.75 -20.07
C SER A 76 1.71 -4.96 -19.02
N SER A 77 1.04 -3.88 -19.44
CA SER A 77 0.21 -3.04 -18.58
C SER A 77 -0.80 -3.85 -17.75
N SER A 78 -1.51 -4.78 -18.39
CA SER A 78 -2.45 -5.69 -17.72
C SER A 78 -1.78 -6.51 -16.61
N LYS A 79 -0.63 -7.14 -16.89
CA LYS A 79 0.08 -7.97 -15.90
C LYS A 79 0.66 -7.14 -14.76
N PHE A 80 1.16 -5.94 -15.07
CA PHE A 80 1.60 -4.99 -14.05
C PHE A 80 0.44 -4.59 -13.14
N SER A 81 -0.72 -4.22 -13.71
CA SER A 81 -1.90 -3.79 -12.95
C SER A 81 -2.38 -4.87 -11.98
N GLU A 82 -2.45 -6.13 -12.42
CA GLU A 82 -2.81 -7.25 -11.54
C GLU A 82 -1.84 -7.42 -10.37
N GLN A 83 -0.53 -7.41 -10.63
CA GLN A 83 0.49 -7.56 -9.59
C GLN A 83 0.49 -6.39 -8.62
N PHE A 84 0.33 -5.17 -9.14
CA PHE A 84 0.27 -3.96 -8.35
C PHE A 84 -0.94 -4.00 -7.40
N LEU A 85 -2.13 -4.31 -7.91
CA LEU A 85 -3.34 -4.40 -7.08
C LEU A 85 -3.28 -5.51 -6.04
N GLY A 86 -2.66 -6.65 -6.37
CA GLY A 86 -2.37 -7.69 -5.39
C GLY A 86 -1.52 -7.15 -4.23
N THR A 87 -0.48 -6.41 -4.55
CA THR A 87 0.41 -5.79 -3.56
C THR A 87 -0.34 -4.75 -2.71
N VAL A 88 -1.17 -3.90 -3.31
CA VAL A 88 -1.96 -2.90 -2.56
C VAL A 88 -2.95 -3.58 -1.61
N LYS A 89 -3.57 -4.68 -2.03
CA LYS A 89 -4.45 -5.48 -1.16
C LYS A 89 -3.71 -6.01 0.06
N ASP A 90 -2.50 -6.54 -0.12
CA ASP A 90 -1.70 -7.07 0.98
C ASP A 90 -1.21 -5.97 1.92
N LEU A 91 -0.93 -4.77 1.38
CA LEU A 91 -0.53 -3.60 2.17
C LEU A 91 -1.61 -3.12 3.16
N LYS A 92 -2.90 -3.43 2.96
CA LYS A 92 -4.00 -2.99 3.84
C LYS A 92 -3.73 -3.34 5.30
N MET A 93 -3.47 -4.62 5.56
CA MET A 93 -3.28 -5.11 6.92
C MET A 93 -1.98 -4.57 7.52
N HIS A 94 -0.90 -4.53 6.73
CA HIS A 94 0.38 -3.99 7.15
C HIS A 94 0.28 -2.51 7.55
N HIS A 95 -0.44 -1.70 6.77
CA HIS A 95 -0.66 -0.29 7.08
C HIS A 95 -1.40 -0.12 8.40
N PHE A 96 -2.50 -0.85 8.59
CA PHE A 96 -3.29 -0.78 9.82
C PHE A 96 -2.47 -1.18 11.05
N ILE A 97 -1.79 -2.33 11.00
CA ILE A 97 -0.95 -2.82 12.10
C ILE A 97 0.14 -1.80 12.45
N SER A 98 0.84 -1.27 11.44
CA SER A 98 1.91 -0.28 11.66
C SER A 98 1.38 0.98 12.34
N LYS A 99 0.18 1.45 11.95
CA LYS A 99 -0.48 2.61 12.56
C LYS A 99 -0.85 2.34 14.03
N GLN A 100 -1.40 1.16 14.34
CA GLN A 100 -1.73 0.78 15.72
C GLN A 100 -0.47 0.62 16.59
N GLN A 101 0.58 0.00 16.06
CA GLN A 101 1.87 -0.11 16.74
C GLN A 101 2.48 1.27 17.04
N ALA A 102 2.42 2.19 16.08
CA ALA A 102 2.87 3.56 16.28
C ALA A 102 2.08 4.28 17.38
N LYS A 103 0.74 4.17 17.37
CA LYS A 103 -0.14 4.73 18.41
C LYS A 103 0.23 4.18 19.79
N PHE A 104 0.31 2.86 19.94
CA PHE A 104 0.68 2.21 21.19
C PHE A 104 2.06 2.64 21.71
N LEU A 105 3.05 2.74 20.81
CA LEU A 105 4.39 3.20 21.18
C LEU A 105 4.37 4.66 21.67
N GLN A 106 3.56 5.53 21.06
CA GLN A 106 3.39 6.91 21.52
C GLN A 106 2.71 7.00 22.89
N GLU A 107 1.72 6.15 23.15
CA GLU A 107 1.07 6.06 24.46
C GLU A 107 2.06 5.62 25.55
N ILE A 108 2.89 4.61 25.29
CA ILE A 108 3.94 4.19 26.22
C ILE A 108 4.92 5.33 26.50
N LYS A 109 5.40 6.00 25.46
CA LYS A 109 6.33 7.14 25.60
C LYS A 109 5.72 8.26 26.45
N THR A 110 4.46 8.57 26.21
CA THR A 110 3.73 9.62 26.95
C THR A 110 3.55 9.24 28.41
N ARG A 111 3.13 8.00 28.71
CA ARG A 111 3.01 7.49 30.08
C ARG A 111 4.34 7.51 30.83
N ARG A 112 5.45 7.14 30.17
CA ARG A 112 6.80 7.22 30.75
C ARG A 112 7.23 8.65 31.06
N LYS A 113 6.96 9.60 30.15
CA LYS A 113 7.25 11.04 30.38
C LYS A 113 6.46 11.61 31.54
N MET A 114 5.17 11.26 31.69
CA MET A 114 4.37 11.70 32.84
C MET A 114 4.95 11.16 34.14
N ARG A 115 5.30 9.87 34.22
CA ARG A 115 5.94 9.28 35.42
C ARG A 115 7.26 9.96 35.81
N GLY A 116 8.07 10.35 34.82
CA GLY A 116 9.32 11.08 35.08
C GLY A 116 9.13 12.53 35.55
N ARG A 117 7.96 13.14 35.31
CA ARG A 117 7.62 14.51 35.77
C ARG A 117 7.05 14.59 37.18
N PHE A 118 6.59 13.47 37.75
CA PHE A 118 6.06 13.40 39.12
C PHE A 118 7.10 12.96 40.17
N LEU A 119 8.38 12.84 39.77
CA LEU A 119 9.50 12.46 40.65
C LEU A 119 10.44 13.63 40.99
N PHE A 120 9.98 14.88 40.82
CA PHE A 120 10.68 16.10 41.23
C PHE A 120 9.69 17.06 41.89
#